data_AF-A0A8T3LNM6-F1
#
_entry.id   AF-A0A8T3LNM6-F1
#
_cell.length_a   1.000
_cell.length_b   1.000
_cell.length_c   1.000
_cell.angle_alpha   90.00
_cell.angle_beta   90.00
_cell.angle_gamma   90.00
#
_symmetry.space_group_name_H-M   'P 1'
#
loop_
_entity.id
_entity.type
_entity.pdbx_description
1 polymer ?
#
loop_
_entity_poly.entity_id
_entity_poly.type
_entity_poly.pdbx_seq_one_letter_code
_entity_poly.pdbx_strand_id
1 'polypeptide(L)'
;MDWLSLLLKLSHVSLAMAIVAGMLGSRLLNRRARLSGDIDVAWRLTRAAEPFDQLAERSGPLLILSGFLTAWTQGLPFAGLVTGWILLSIALLVLLLVLILTVFRPAGARVEAALRQARQEGRITPELRAAWQGGIGQRVASVYGDLAAPAIIVLMILKPF
;
A
#
# COMPACT_ATOMS: atom_id res chain seq x y z
N MET A 1 26.22 -18.43 10.55
CA MET A 1 25.02 -17.67 10.12
C MET A 1 23.83 -18.55 10.37
N ASP A 2 22.94 -18.15 11.29
CA ASP A 2 21.71 -18.89 11.51
C ASP A 2 20.79 -18.69 10.30
N TRP A 3 20.54 -19.77 9.55
CA TRP A 3 19.66 -19.78 8.38
C TRP A 3 18.29 -19.16 8.66
N LEU A 4 17.79 -19.31 9.89
CA LEU A 4 16.56 -18.69 10.35
C LEU A 4 16.60 -17.15 10.25
N SER A 5 17.68 -16.51 10.68
CA SER A 5 17.84 -15.05 10.63
C SER A 5 17.86 -14.55 9.19
N LEU A 6 18.54 -15.28 8.30
CA LEU A 6 18.56 -14.95 6.87
C LEU A 6 17.17 -15.05 6.24
N LEU A 7 16.46 -16.16 6.50
CA LEU A 7 15.10 -16.37 5.98
C LEU A 7 14.12 -15.31 6.49
N LEU A 8 14.22 -14.91 7.75
CA LEU A 8 13.40 -13.82 8.33
C LEU A 8 13.69 -12.48 7.65
N LYS A 9 14.98 -12.10 7.48
CA LYS A 9 15.37 -10.88 6.75
C LYS A 9 14.86 -10.90 5.31
N LEU A 10 15.05 -11.99 4.58
CA LEU A 10 14.57 -12.12 3.20
C LEU A 10 13.05 -12.05 3.11
N SER A 11 12.33 -12.69 4.03
CA SER A 11 10.87 -12.63 4.10
C SER A 11 10.39 -11.21 4.36
N HIS A 12 11.02 -10.51 5.30
CA HIS A 12 10.69 -9.12 5.63
C HIS A 12 10.89 -8.19 4.44
N VAL A 13 12.03 -8.29 3.74
CA VAL A 13 12.30 -7.49 2.52
C VAL A 13 11.31 -7.84 1.40
N SER A 14 11.03 -9.13 1.19
CA SER A 14 10.09 -9.58 0.15
C SER A 14 8.67 -9.07 0.40
N LEU A 15 8.23 -9.03 1.66
CA LEU A 15 6.94 -8.47 2.06
C LEU A 15 6.88 -6.95 1.83
N ALA A 16 7.97 -6.22 2.12
CA ALA A 16 8.04 -4.79 1.82
C ALA A 16 7.92 -4.54 0.31
N MET A 17 8.62 -5.33 -0.51
CA MET A 17 8.51 -5.26 -1.96
C MET A 17 7.11 -5.61 -2.47
N ALA A 18 6.45 -6.61 -1.87
CA ALA A 18 5.08 -6.97 -2.21
C ALA A 18 4.09 -5.82 -1.95
N ILE A 19 4.24 -5.08 -0.84
CA ILE A 19 3.44 -3.89 -0.56
C ILE A 19 3.64 -2.83 -1.65
N VAL A 20 4.90 -2.53 -2.00
CA VAL A 20 5.20 -1.50 -3.01
C VAL A 20 4.72 -1.92 -4.39
N ALA A 21 4.93 -3.18 -4.79
CA ALA A 21 4.42 -3.72 -6.05
C ALA A 21 2.88 -3.66 -6.10
N GLY A 22 2.20 -4.03 -5.01
CA GLY A 22 0.75 -3.93 -4.89
C GLY A 22 0.26 -2.48 -5.03
N MET A 23 0.86 -1.54 -4.30
CA MET A 23 0.48 -0.12 -4.37
C MET A 23 0.69 0.47 -5.78
N LEU A 24 1.85 0.21 -6.40
CA LEU A 24 2.16 0.75 -7.73
C LEU A 24 1.29 0.11 -8.82
N GLY A 25 1.12 -1.20 -8.79
CA GLY A 25 0.29 -1.94 -9.75
C GLY A 25 -1.15 -1.48 -9.73
N SER A 26 -1.75 -1.40 -8.54
CA SER A 26 -3.11 -0.89 -8.36
C SER A 26 -3.26 0.55 -8.83
N ARG A 27 -2.34 1.45 -8.45
CA ARG A 27 -2.36 2.86 -8.87
C ARG A 27 -2.29 3.00 -10.39
N LEU A 28 -1.43 2.24 -11.06
CA LEU A 28 -1.27 2.30 -12.51
C LEU A 28 -2.58 1.90 -13.23
N LEU A 29 -3.17 0.78 -12.81
CA LEU A 29 -4.41 0.28 -13.39
C LEU A 29 -5.58 1.22 -13.13
N ASN A 30 -5.73 1.70 -11.89
CA ASN A 30 -6.77 2.67 -11.53
C ASN A 30 -6.58 4.04 -12.19
N ARG A 31 -5.33 4.45 -12.48
CA ARG A 31 -5.06 5.66 -13.28
C ARG A 31 -5.48 5.46 -14.73
N ARG A 32 -5.20 4.30 -15.34
CA ARG A 32 -5.66 3.98 -16.69
C ARG A 32 -7.19 3.87 -16.76
N ALA A 33 -7.83 3.28 -15.76
CA ALA A 33 -9.29 3.19 -15.67
C ALA A 33 -9.93 4.58 -15.71
N ARG A 34 -9.39 5.54 -14.95
CA ARG A 34 -9.85 6.94 -14.92
C ARG A 34 -9.70 7.70 -16.23
N LEU A 35 -8.67 7.34 -17.00
CA LEU A 35 -8.40 7.95 -18.30
C LEU A 35 -9.20 7.27 -19.43
N SER A 36 -9.82 6.12 -19.14
CA SER A 36 -10.74 5.46 -20.08
C SER A 36 -12.00 6.30 -20.24
N GLY A 37 -12.39 6.57 -21.49
CA GLY A 37 -13.72 7.09 -21.80
C GLY A 37 -14.81 6.01 -21.81
N ASP A 38 -14.41 4.74 -21.77
CA ASP A 38 -15.28 3.56 -21.83
C ASP A 38 -15.44 2.92 -20.43
N ILE A 39 -16.68 2.72 -20.03
CA ILE A 39 -17.06 2.17 -18.71
C ILE A 39 -16.68 0.69 -18.55
N ASP A 40 -16.75 -0.11 -19.62
CA ASP A 40 -16.39 -1.53 -19.56
C ASP A 40 -14.87 -1.70 -19.46
N VAL A 41 -14.10 -0.85 -20.15
CA VAL A 41 -12.64 -0.81 -20.00
C VAL A 41 -12.27 -0.35 -18.59
N ALA A 42 -12.92 0.69 -18.07
CA ALA A 42 -12.71 1.17 -16.71
C ALA A 42 -13.02 0.08 -15.67
N TRP A 43 -14.10 -0.67 -15.85
CA TRP A 43 -14.47 -1.81 -14.99
C TRP A 43 -13.38 -2.89 -14.98
N ARG A 44 -12.95 -3.34 -16.17
CA ARG A 44 -11.93 -4.40 -16.28
C ARG A 44 -10.61 -3.98 -15.64
N LEU A 45 -10.18 -2.73 -15.85
CA LEU A 45 -8.94 -2.22 -15.26
C LEU A 45 -9.04 -2.10 -13.73
N THR A 46 -10.18 -1.64 -13.21
CA THR A 46 -10.40 -1.57 -11.76
C THR A 46 -10.40 -2.97 -11.13
N ARG A 47 -11.04 -3.96 -11.79
CA ARG A 47 -11.00 -5.36 -11.35
C ARG A 47 -9.60 -5.97 -11.44
N ALA A 48 -8.83 -5.62 -12.46
CA ALA A 48 -7.44 -6.07 -12.57
C ALA A 48 -6.53 -5.47 -11.48
N ALA A 49 -6.93 -4.35 -10.86
CA ALA A 49 -6.21 -3.74 -9.74
C ALA A 49 -6.42 -4.49 -8.41
N GLU A 50 -7.55 -5.18 -8.25
CA GLU A 50 -7.97 -5.83 -7.01
C GLU A 50 -6.92 -6.81 -6.43
N PRO A 51 -6.27 -7.69 -7.22
CA PRO A 51 -5.23 -8.56 -6.69
C PRO A 51 -4.02 -7.80 -6.12
N PHE A 52 -3.70 -6.65 -6.70
CA PHE A 52 -2.59 -5.80 -6.23
C PHE A 52 -2.96 -5.08 -4.92
N ASP A 53 -4.20 -4.61 -4.79
CA ASP A 53 -4.72 -4.05 -3.54
C ASP A 53 -4.69 -5.11 -2.42
N GLN A 54 -5.17 -6.32 -2.71
CA GLN A 54 -5.16 -7.43 -1.75
C GLN A 54 -3.73 -7.85 -1.38
N LEU A 55 -2.79 -7.84 -2.33
CA LEU A 55 -1.38 -8.13 -2.06
C LEU A 55 -0.79 -7.13 -1.07
N ALA A 56 -1.02 -5.82 -1.28
CA ALA A 56 -0.53 -4.79 -0.38
C ALA A 56 -1.19 -4.87 1.01
N GLU A 57 -2.51 -5.07 1.07
CA GLU A 57 -3.27 -5.18 2.32
C GLU A 57 -2.81 -6.39 3.15
N ARG A 58 -2.65 -7.57 2.53
CA ARG A 58 -2.24 -8.80 3.24
C ARG A 58 -0.77 -8.77 3.65
N SER A 59 0.09 -8.14 2.86
CA SER A 59 1.52 -8.06 3.15
C SER A 59 1.85 -7.12 4.30
N GLY A 60 1.02 -6.11 4.58
CA GLY A 60 1.23 -5.14 5.66
C GLY A 60 1.36 -5.76 7.06
N PRO A 61 0.36 -6.50 7.56
CA PRO A 61 0.44 -7.17 8.86
C PRO A 61 1.59 -8.18 8.94
N LEU A 62 1.85 -8.93 7.87
CA LEU A 62 2.95 -9.89 7.78
C LEU A 62 4.32 -9.19 7.84
N LEU A 63 4.45 -8.01 7.23
CA LEU A 63 5.66 -7.20 7.29
C LEU A 63 5.97 -6.79 8.73
N ILE A 64 4.96 -6.32 9.48
CA ILE A 64 5.14 -5.96 10.90
C ILE A 64 5.57 -7.18 11.71
N LEU A 65 4.87 -8.30 11.56
CA LEU A 65 5.16 -9.52 12.31
C LEU A 65 6.58 -10.02 12.01
N SER A 66 6.96 -10.09 10.73
CA SER A 66 8.31 -10.50 10.33
C SER A 66 9.39 -9.54 10.82
N GLY A 67 9.13 -8.23 10.85
CA GLY A 67 10.05 -7.23 11.39
C GLY A 67 10.29 -7.42 12.88
N PHE A 68 9.23 -7.65 13.65
CA PHE A 68 9.31 -7.92 15.09
C PHE A 68 10.07 -9.22 15.39
N LEU A 69 9.76 -10.30 14.68
CA LEU A 69 10.48 -11.57 14.81
C LEU A 69 11.96 -11.42 14.47
N THR A 70 12.27 -10.67 13.40
CA THR A 70 13.66 -10.39 13.00
C THR A 70 14.42 -9.67 14.11
N ALA A 71 13.85 -8.60 14.67
CA ALA A 71 14.46 -7.85 15.78
C ALA A 71 14.65 -8.71 17.04
N TRP A 72 13.68 -9.59 17.34
CA TRP A 72 13.75 -10.49 18.49
C TRP A 72 14.91 -11.51 18.35
N THR A 73 15.04 -12.14 17.18
CA THR A 73 16.11 -13.12 16.94
C THR A 73 17.53 -12.50 16.97
N GLN A 74 17.63 -11.19 16.78
CA GLN A 74 18.90 -10.47 16.83
C GLN A 74 19.25 -9.96 18.24
N GLY A 75 18.44 -10.27 19.25
CA GLY A 75 18.66 -9.80 20.62
C GLY A 75 18.42 -8.30 20.80
N LEU A 76 17.68 -7.68 19.88
CA LEU A 76 17.35 -6.25 19.89
C LEU A 76 15.85 -5.99 20.13
N PRO A 77 15.19 -6.63 21.12
CA PRO A 77 13.73 -6.56 21.24
C PRO A 77 13.21 -5.14 21.55
N PHE A 78 14.00 -4.30 22.23
CA PHE A 78 13.64 -2.91 22.54
C PHE A 78 14.78 -1.89 22.39
N ALA A 79 16.04 -2.26 22.68
CA ALA A 79 17.18 -1.33 22.60
C ALA A 79 17.63 -1.00 21.16
N GLY A 80 17.37 -1.88 20.18
CA GLY A 80 17.66 -1.61 18.77
C GLY A 80 16.64 -0.70 18.08
N LEU A 81 15.42 -0.60 18.63
CA LEU A 81 14.40 0.34 18.17
C LEU A 81 14.79 1.81 18.40
N VAL A 82 15.86 2.07 19.15
CA VAL A 82 16.23 3.41 19.62
C VAL A 82 17.09 4.18 18.61
N THR A 83 17.48 3.55 17.49
CA THR A 83 18.11 4.33 16.41
C THR A 83 17.06 5.20 15.72
N GLY A 84 17.36 6.49 15.53
CA GLY A 84 16.41 7.45 14.95
C GLY A 84 15.84 7.02 13.59
N TRP A 85 16.61 6.24 12.82
CA TRP A 85 16.19 5.72 11.50
C TRP A 85 15.18 4.57 11.59
N ILE A 86 15.29 3.70 12.60
CA ILE A 86 14.31 2.62 12.83
C ILE A 86 13.00 3.23 13.32
N LEU A 87 13.05 4.19 14.25
CA LEU A 87 11.86 4.93 14.69
C LEU A 87 11.18 5.64 13.53
N LEU A 88 11.96 6.31 12.67
CA LEU A 88 11.43 6.98 11.48
C LEU A 88 10.76 5.97 10.54
N SER A 89 11.37 4.82 10.27
CA SER A 89 10.81 3.78 9.41
C SER A 89 9.49 3.22 9.97
N ILE A 90 9.43 2.97 11.28
CA ILE A 90 8.22 2.50 11.96
C ILE A 90 7.14 3.57 11.93
N ALA A 91 7.47 4.82 12.24
CA ALA A 91 6.52 5.92 12.18
C ALA A 91 5.95 6.08 10.76
N LEU A 92 6.81 5.94 9.74
CA LEU A 92 6.37 5.98 8.34
C LEU A 92 5.41 4.82 8.01
N LEU A 93 5.75 3.60 8.45
CA LEU A 93 4.92 2.43 8.23
C LEU A 93 3.58 2.51 8.95
N VAL A 94 3.57 2.90 10.23
CA VAL A 94 2.35 3.02 11.03
C VAL A 94 1.42 4.06 10.44
N LEU A 95 1.94 5.24 10.08
CA LEU A 95 1.14 6.27 9.45
C LEU A 95 0.59 5.80 8.08
N LEU A 96 1.38 5.07 7.29
CA LEU A 96 0.91 4.46 6.04
C LEU A 96 -0.27 3.51 6.29
N LEU A 97 -0.18 2.63 7.30
CA LEU A 97 -1.25 1.69 7.65
C LEU A 97 -2.51 2.41 8.13
N VAL A 98 -2.36 3.45 8.96
CA VAL A 98 -3.48 4.29 9.40
C VAL A 98 -4.17 4.92 8.19
N LEU A 99 -3.41 5.47 7.24
CA LEU A 99 -3.97 6.05 6.01
C LEU A 99 -4.66 5.00 5.12
N ILE A 100 -4.14 3.78 5.06
CA ILE A 100 -4.79 2.66 4.35
C ILE A 100 -6.18 2.39 4.94
N LEU A 101 -6.27 2.26 6.26
CA LEU A 101 -7.53 1.93 6.93
C LEU A 101 -8.53 3.09 6.91
N THR A 102 -8.06 4.33 7.11
CA THR A 102 -8.92 5.50 7.32
C THR A 102 -9.25 6.28 6.06
N VAL A 103 -8.39 6.22 5.04
CA VAL A 103 -8.54 7.02 3.81
C VAL A 103 -8.72 6.12 2.60
N PHE A 104 -7.79 5.20 2.33
CA PHE A 104 -7.79 4.44 1.08
C PHE A 104 -8.91 3.39 1.02
N ARG A 105 -9.14 2.65 2.10
CA ARG A 105 -10.21 1.64 2.17
C ARG A 105 -11.62 2.25 1.96
N PRO A 106 -12.03 3.31 2.68
CA PRO A 106 -13.34 3.93 2.42
C PRO A 106 -13.40 4.62 1.06
N ALA A 107 -12.28 5.16 0.55
CA ALA A 107 -12.21 5.70 -0.80
C ALA A 107 -12.50 4.64 -1.87
N GLY A 108 -11.83 3.49 -1.78
CA GLY A 108 -12.01 2.37 -2.70
C GLY A 108 -13.44 1.86 -2.71
N ALA A 109 -14.07 1.74 -1.53
CA ALA A 109 -15.47 1.34 -1.43
C ALA A 109 -16.44 2.31 -2.14
N ARG A 110 -16.19 3.63 -2.04
CA ARG A 110 -16.98 4.65 -2.75
C ARG A 110 -16.82 4.55 -4.26
N VAL A 111 -15.58 4.37 -4.73
CA VAL A 111 -15.28 4.19 -6.16
C VAL A 111 -15.95 2.93 -6.70
N GLU A 112 -15.84 1.81 -6.00
CA GLU A 112 -16.46 0.54 -6.40
C GLU A 112 -17.98 0.64 -6.46
N ALA A 113 -18.62 1.30 -5.49
CA ALA A 113 -20.06 1.53 -5.51
C ALA A 113 -20.50 2.39 -6.72
N ALA A 114 -19.81 3.50 -6.96
CA ALA A 114 -20.10 4.38 -8.10
C ALA A 114 -19.82 3.71 -9.44
N LEU A 115 -18.79 2.87 -9.51
CA LEU A 115 -18.42 2.13 -10.71
C LEU A 115 -19.47 1.08 -11.09
N ARG A 116 -20.03 0.37 -10.09
CA ARG A 116 -21.15 -0.56 -10.32
C ARG A 116 -22.37 0.16 -10.87
N GLN A 117 -22.72 1.31 -10.33
CA GLN A 117 -23.84 2.12 -10.81
C GLN A 117 -23.59 2.62 -12.25
N ALA A 118 -22.43 3.21 -12.50
CA ALA A 118 -22.05 3.70 -13.82
C ALA A 118 -22.08 2.60 -14.88
N ARG A 119 -21.70 1.37 -14.50
CA ARG A 119 -21.79 0.21 -15.38
C ARG A 119 -23.25 -0.18 -15.69
N GLN A 120 -24.14 -0.13 -14.72
CA GLN A 120 -25.58 -0.37 -14.95
C GLN A 120 -26.18 0.68 -15.90
N GLU A 121 -25.71 1.92 -15.82
CA GLU A 121 -26.11 3.00 -16.73
C GLU A 121 -25.37 2.99 -18.08
N GLY A 122 -24.40 2.08 -18.27
CA GLY A 122 -23.62 1.96 -19.51
C GLY A 122 -22.75 3.19 -19.84
N ARG A 123 -22.50 4.08 -18.87
CA ARG A 123 -21.80 5.35 -19.09
C ARG A 123 -21.02 5.81 -17.86
N ILE A 124 -20.00 6.64 -18.07
CA ILE A 124 -19.28 7.28 -16.97
C ILE A 124 -20.16 8.37 -16.35
N THR A 125 -20.61 8.14 -15.12
CA THR A 125 -21.48 9.06 -14.39
C THR A 125 -20.70 10.18 -13.69
N PRO A 126 -21.33 11.34 -13.40
CA PRO A 126 -20.72 12.40 -12.60
C PRO A 126 -20.24 11.91 -11.23
N GLU A 127 -20.99 11.00 -10.59
CA GLU A 127 -20.68 10.40 -9.30
C GLU A 127 -19.38 9.58 -9.37
N LEU A 128 -19.20 8.79 -10.43
CA LEU A 128 -17.96 8.05 -10.66
C LEU A 128 -16.77 8.99 -10.87
N ARG A 129 -16.94 10.07 -11.64
CA ARG A 129 -15.87 11.07 -11.80
C ARG A 129 -15.52 11.75 -10.48
N ALA A 130 -16.52 12.10 -9.68
CA ALA A 130 -16.30 12.70 -8.36
C ALA A 130 -15.57 11.74 -7.41
N ALA A 131 -15.96 10.46 -7.40
CA ALA A 131 -15.29 9.42 -6.62
C ALA A 131 -13.82 9.24 -7.04
N TRP A 132 -13.53 9.30 -8.34
CA TRP A 132 -12.18 9.19 -8.89
C TRP A 132 -11.27 10.40 -8.64
N GLN A 133 -11.84 11.61 -8.63
CA GLN A 133 -11.12 12.84 -8.32
C GLN A 133 -10.70 12.89 -6.85
N GLY A 134 -11.51 12.30 -5.98
CA GLY A 134 -11.22 12.20 -4.57
C GLY A 134 -11.25 13.52 -3.82
N GLY A 135 -11.14 13.43 -2.50
CA GLY A 135 -10.99 14.59 -1.62
C GLY A 135 -9.53 14.98 -1.39
N ILE A 136 -9.31 16.14 -0.74
CA ILE A 136 -7.98 16.61 -0.32
C ILE A 136 -7.25 15.54 0.51
N GLY A 137 -7.95 14.88 1.44
CA GLY A 137 -7.36 13.82 2.28
C GLY A 137 -6.79 12.65 1.46
N GLN A 138 -7.45 12.25 0.37
CA GLN A 138 -6.93 11.19 -0.52
C GLN A 138 -5.70 11.65 -1.30
N ARG A 139 -5.64 12.92 -1.72
CA ARG A 139 -4.47 13.48 -2.40
C ARG A 139 -3.26 13.51 -1.47
N VAL A 140 -3.43 14.02 -0.26
CA VAL A 140 -2.37 14.06 0.77
C VAL A 140 -1.90 12.64 1.10
N ALA A 141 -2.83 11.71 1.33
CA ALA A 141 -2.49 10.31 1.59
C ALA A 141 -1.74 9.67 0.42
N SER A 142 -2.09 10.00 -0.82
CA SER A 142 -1.42 9.50 -2.03
C SER A 142 0.01 9.99 -2.11
N VAL A 143 0.24 11.30 -1.95
CA VAL A 143 1.59 11.90 -1.91
C VAL A 143 2.43 11.28 -0.81
N TYR A 144 1.84 11.13 0.38
CA TYR A 144 2.52 10.46 1.48
C TYR A 144 2.91 9.03 1.10
N GLY A 145 1.99 8.24 0.55
CA GLY A 145 2.28 6.87 0.13
C GLY A 145 3.29 6.78 -1.02
N ASP A 146 3.35 7.77 -1.92
CA ASP A 146 4.35 7.87 -2.99
C ASP A 146 5.76 8.14 -2.43
N LEU A 147 5.88 8.85 -1.30
CA LEU A 147 7.17 9.19 -0.70
C LEU A 147 7.59 8.20 0.40
N ALA A 148 6.67 7.79 1.26
CA ALA A 148 6.92 6.93 2.41
C ALA A 148 7.32 5.52 1.99
N ALA A 149 6.66 4.93 0.98
CA ALA A 149 6.98 3.59 0.51
C ALA A 149 8.43 3.46 0.00
N PRO A 150 8.94 4.30 -0.92
CA PRO A 150 10.34 4.25 -1.32
C PRO A 150 11.29 4.66 -0.19
N ALA A 151 10.91 5.62 0.67
CA ALA A 151 11.73 5.98 1.82
C ALA A 151 11.94 4.81 2.79
N ILE A 152 10.87 4.03 3.09
CA ILE A 152 10.96 2.82 3.91
C ILE A 152 11.91 1.80 3.26
N ILE A 153 11.79 1.54 1.96
CA ILE A 153 12.70 0.63 1.25
C ILE A 153 14.16 1.12 1.36
N VAL A 154 14.40 2.40 1.09
CA VAL A 154 15.75 2.98 1.14
C VAL A 154 16.33 2.86 2.55
N LEU A 155 15.54 3.15 3.59
CA LEU A 155 15.94 2.99 4.98
C LEU A 155 16.27 1.53 5.31
N MET A 156 15.47 0.59 4.83
CA MET A 156 15.71 -0.85 5.03
C MET A 156 16.96 -1.38 4.32
N ILE A 157 17.31 -0.84 3.14
CA ILE A 157 18.46 -1.30 2.35
C ILE A 157 19.76 -0.63 2.77
N LEU A 158 19.76 0.70 2.98
CA LEU A 158 20.99 1.47 3.29
C LEU A 158 21.38 1.39 4.76
N LYS A 159 20.41 1.15 5.64
CA LYS A 159 20.62 0.96 7.07
C LYS A 159 20.01 -0.39 7.48
N PRO A 160 20.51 -1.50 6.91
CA PRO A 160 20.02 -2.81 7.28
C PRO A 160 20.34 -3.02 8.76
N PHE A 161 19.37 -3.58 9.47
CA PHE A 161 19.48 -4.08 10.84
C PHE A 161 20.83 -4.77 11.11
#